data_AF-A0A538BD04-F1
#
_entry.id   AF-A0A538BD04-F1
#
_cell.length_a   1.000
_cell.length_b   1.000
_cell.length_c   1.000
_cell.angle_alpha   90.00
_cell.angle_beta   90.00
_cell.angle_gamma   90.00
#
_symmetry.space_group_name_H-M   'P 1'
#
loop_
_entity.id
_entity.type
_entity.pdbx_description
1 polymer ?
#
loop_
_entity_poly.entity_id
_entity_poly.type
_entity_poly.pdbx_seq_one_letter_code
_entity_poly.pdbx_strand_id
1 'polypeptide(L)'
;MMYPPIEDLLEKVDSKFTLVSVAAKRGRQINSYFSQLGEGLGAIVPPQVASVSRKPLSIGLEEIAADKITFTRHEDVEEAPK
;
A
#
# COMPACT_ATOMS: atom_id res chain seq x y z
N MET A 1 -2.92 20.39 -4.32
CA MET A 1 -1.98 20.01 -3.24
C MET A 1 -1.92 18.50 -3.18
N MET A 2 -0.75 17.91 -2.96
CA MET A 2 -0.61 16.45 -2.81
C MET A 2 -1.11 16.07 -1.42
N TYR A 3 -2.01 15.09 -1.33
CA TYR A 3 -2.48 14.50 -0.09
C TYR A 3 -2.30 12.98 -0.17
N PRO A 4 -1.76 12.33 0.87
CA PRO A 4 -1.15 12.92 2.07
C PRO A 4 0.17 13.69 1.77
N PRO A 5 0.62 14.60 2.66
CA PRO A 5 1.94 15.22 2.60
C PRO A 5 3.06 14.17 2.52
N ILE A 6 4.18 14.53 1.88
CA ILE A 6 5.28 13.57 1.71
C ILE A 6 6.02 13.32 3.02
N GLU A 7 6.08 14.30 3.90
CA GLU A 7 6.69 14.22 5.22
C GLU A 7 6.03 13.12 6.06
N ASP A 8 4.70 13.12 6.15
CA ASP A 8 3.91 12.09 6.85
C ASP A 8 4.20 10.68 6.32
N LEU A 9 4.41 10.55 5.01
CA LEU A 9 4.72 9.26 4.37
C LEU A 9 6.15 8.80 4.66
N LEU A 10 7.10 9.73 4.75
CA LEU A 10 8.50 9.41 5.02
C LEU A 10 8.72 8.97 6.47
N GLU A 11 7.84 9.33 7.41
CA GLU A 11 7.84 8.80 8.78
C GLU A 11 7.44 7.32 8.85
N LYS A 12 6.78 6.78 7.81
CA LYS A 12 6.29 5.39 7.76
C LYS A 12 7.29 4.40 7.15
N VAL A 13 8.41 4.89 6.61
CA VAL A 13 9.40 4.07 5.91
C VAL A 13 10.83 4.44 6.27
N ASP A 14 11.76 3.52 6.01
CA ASP A 14 13.19 3.71 6.26
C ASP A 14 13.90 4.52 5.15
N SER A 15 13.30 4.66 3.96
CA SER A 15 13.90 5.42 2.86
C SER A 15 12.87 5.86 1.81
N LYS A 16 13.22 6.90 1.04
CA LYS A 16 12.43 7.36 -0.12
C LYS A 16 12.19 6.24 -1.15
N PHE A 17 13.18 5.37 -1.35
CA PHE A 17 13.07 4.26 -2.30
C PHE A 17 12.11 3.17 -1.81
N THR A 18 12.06 2.95 -0.49
CA THR A 18 11.08 2.06 0.13
C THR A 18 9.67 2.60 -0.06
N LEU A 19 9.44 3.90 0.17
CA LEU A 19 8.12 4.51 -0.08
C LEU A 19 7.65 4.28 -1.52
N VAL A 20 8.53 4.54 -2.51
CA VAL A 20 8.20 4.32 -3.93
C VAL A 20 7.85 2.86 -4.20
N SER A 21 8.62 1.92 -3.66
CA SER A 21 8.44 0.49 -3.88
C SER A 21 7.15 -0.03 -3.24
N VAL A 22 6.89 0.34 -1.99
CA VAL A 22 5.69 -0.06 -1.24
C VAL A 22 4.44 0.53 -1.87
N ALA A 23 4.44 1.83 -2.17
CA ALA A 23 3.31 2.51 -2.81
C ALA A 23 3.03 1.95 -4.22
N ALA A 24 4.06 1.69 -5.02
CA ALA A 24 3.90 1.11 -6.35
C ALA A 24 3.34 -0.32 -6.30
N LYS A 25 3.87 -1.17 -5.41
CA LYS A 25 3.39 -2.54 -5.23
C LYS A 25 1.93 -2.54 -4.76
N ARG A 26 1.61 -1.69 -3.78
CA ARG A 26 0.24 -1.60 -3.26
C ARG A 26 -0.74 -1.03 -4.30
N GLY A 27 -0.34 0.00 -5.04
CA GLY A 27 -1.14 0.55 -6.13
C GLY A 27 -1.51 -0.50 -7.19
N ARG A 28 -0.59 -1.44 -7.51
CA ARG A 28 -0.90 -2.56 -8.42
C ARG A 28 -1.91 -3.54 -7.82
N GLN A 29 -1.81 -3.86 -6.53
CA GLN A 29 -2.80 -4.71 -5.85
C GLN A 29 -4.19 -4.07 -5.90
N ILE A 30 -4.30 -2.78 -5.58
CA ILE A 30 -5.58 -2.05 -5.64
C ILE A 30 -6.13 -2.01 -7.07
N ASN A 31 -5.27 -1.79 -8.06
CA ASN A 31 -5.68 -1.82 -9.46
C ASN A 31 -6.24 -3.19 -9.85
N SER A 32 -5.53 -4.27 -9.52
CA SER A 32 -5.98 -5.63 -9.79
C SER A 32 -7.30 -5.96 -9.07
N TYR A 33 -7.49 -5.49 -7.83
CA TYR A 33 -8.75 -5.64 -7.10
C TYR A 33 -9.93 -5.05 -7.88
N PHE A 34 -9.78 -3.81 -8.38
CA PHE A 34 -10.85 -3.17 -9.17
C PHE A 34 -11.02 -3.77 -10.56
N SER A 35 -9.96 -4.30 -11.18
CA SER A 35 -10.05 -4.95 -12.50
C SER A 35 -10.71 -6.33 -12.45
N GLN A 36 -10.60 -7.06 -11.33
CA GLN A 36 -11.17 -8.40 -11.15
C GLN A 36 -12.53 -8.40 -10.42
N LEU A 37 -13.12 -7.22 -10.22
CA LEU A 37 -14.39 -7.06 -9.53
C LEU A 37 -15.52 -7.68 -10.37
N GLY A 38 -15.85 -8.95 -10.11
CA GLY A 38 -16.88 -9.71 -10.84
C GLY A 38 -16.43 -11.10 -11.31
N GLU A 39 -15.14 -11.43 -11.27
CA GLU A 39 -14.62 -12.72 -11.75
C GLU A 39 -14.61 -13.84 -10.69
N GLY A 40 -15.19 -13.59 -9.50
CA GLY A 40 -15.17 -14.53 -8.38
C GLY A 40 -14.05 -14.23 -7.38
N LEU A 41 -14.40 -14.27 -6.10
CA LEU A 41 -13.54 -13.90 -4.97
C LEU A 41 -12.32 -14.82 -4.83
N GLY A 42 -11.17 -14.27 -4.41
CA GLY A 42 -10.21 -15.13 -3.72
C GLY A 42 -8.87 -14.55 -3.27
N ALA A 43 -8.26 -13.57 -3.93
CA ALA A 43 -6.81 -13.34 -3.69
C ALA A 43 -6.37 -11.90 -3.40
N ILE A 44 -7.18 -10.88 -3.70
CA ILE A 44 -6.68 -9.50 -3.70
C ILE A 44 -7.35 -8.67 -2.62
N VAL A 45 -6.52 -8.15 -1.72
CA VAL A 45 -6.93 -7.32 -0.59
C VAL A 45 -7.53 -6.00 -1.10
N PRO A 46 -8.79 -5.67 -0.78
CA PRO A 46 -9.45 -4.43 -1.19
C PRO A 46 -8.75 -3.20 -0.62
N PRO A 47 -9.12 -1.98 -1.04
CA PRO A 47 -8.75 -0.76 -0.31
C PRO A 47 -9.05 -0.87 1.19
N GLN A 48 -8.10 -0.46 2.02
CA GLN A 48 -8.12 -0.56 3.48
C GLN A 48 -8.52 0.76 4.17
N VAL A 49 -8.67 1.83 3.39
CA VAL A 49 -9.14 3.14 3.84
C VAL A 49 -10.26 3.64 2.93
N ALA A 50 -11.17 4.43 3.49
CA ALA A 50 -12.12 5.18 2.69
C ALA A 50 -11.41 6.35 2.01
N SER A 51 -11.29 6.30 0.69
CA SER A 51 -10.63 7.33 -0.11
C SER A 51 -11.63 8.02 -1.03
N VAL A 52 -11.48 9.34 -1.19
CA VAL A 52 -12.15 10.09 -2.27
C VAL A 52 -11.44 9.93 -3.61
N SER A 53 -10.22 9.39 -3.61
CA SER A 53 -9.46 9.15 -4.82
C SER A 53 -9.91 7.89 -5.55
N ARG A 54 -9.89 7.95 -6.87
CA ARG A 54 -10.09 6.79 -7.76
C ARG A 54 -8.80 6.25 -8.34
N LYS A 55 -7.65 6.87 -8.02
CA LYS A 55 -6.34 6.47 -8.54
C LYS A 55 -5.72 5.46 -7.58
N PRO A 56 -5.40 4.22 -8.01
CA PRO A 56 -4.89 3.18 -7.12
C PRO A 56 -3.64 3.59 -6.31
N LEU A 57 -2.72 4.36 -6.91
CA LEU A 57 -1.54 4.84 -6.22
C LEU A 57 -1.88 5.83 -5.10
N SER A 58 -2.82 6.75 -5.32
CA SER A 58 -3.25 7.70 -4.29
C SER A 58 -3.87 6.98 -3.09
N ILE A 59 -4.72 5.98 -3.35
CA ILE A 59 -5.31 5.14 -2.30
C ILE A 59 -4.19 4.42 -1.52
N GLY A 60 -3.20 3.86 -2.22
CA GLY A 60 -2.05 3.21 -1.57
C GLY A 60 -1.23 4.15 -0.68
N LEU A 61 -1.07 5.43 -1.06
CA LEU A 61 -0.40 6.42 -0.21
C LEU A 61 -1.24 6.78 1.02
N GLU A 62 -2.56 6.93 0.88
CA GLU A 62 -3.47 7.16 2.01
C GLU A 62 -3.47 5.98 3.01
N GLU A 63 -3.38 4.74 2.51
CA GLU A 63 -3.27 3.55 3.35
C GLU A 63 -1.94 3.47 4.11
N ILE A 64 -0.82 3.88 3.49
CA ILE A 64 0.48 3.96 4.17
C ILE A 64 0.42 5.01 5.27
N ALA A 65 -0.11 6.21 4.99
CA ALA A 65 -0.26 7.27 5.98
C ALA A 65 -1.14 6.84 7.17
N ALA A 66 -2.15 5.98 6.93
CA ALA A 66 -3.05 5.44 7.94
C ALA A 66 -2.55 4.15 8.63
N ASP A 67 -1.27 3.79 8.46
CA ASP A 67 -0.65 2.58 9.04
C ASP A 67 -1.36 1.26 8.67
N LYS A 68 -2.08 1.24 7.54
CA LYS A 68 -2.76 0.02 7.04
C LYS A 68 -1.86 -0.86 6.19
N ILE A 69 -0.77 -0.28 5.66
CA ILE A 69 0.20 -0.96 4.81
C ILE A 69 1.59 -0.69 5.37
N THR A 70 2.31 -1.77 5.66
CA THR A 70 3.69 -1.74 6.14
C THR A 70 4.58 -2.55 5.19
N PHE A 71 5.88 -2.54 5.46
CA PHE A 71 6.86 -3.33 4.72
C PHE A 71 7.74 -4.11 5.69
N THR A 72 8.28 -5.22 5.21
CA THR A 72 9.29 -6.01 5.91
C THR A 72 10.44 -6.26 4.95
N ARG A 73 11.68 -6.27 5.44
CA ARG A 73 12.82 -6.74 4.63
C ARG A 73 12.80 -8.26 4.64
N HIS A 74 13.33 -8.86 3.58
CA HIS A 74 13.42 -10.33 3.51
C HIS A 74 14.31 -10.91 4.61
N GLU A 75 15.30 -10.17 5.09
CA GLU A 75 16.18 -10.56 6.20
C GLU A 75 15.41 -10.65 7.53
N ASP A 76 14.36 -9.84 7.72
CA ASP A 76 13.54 -9.83 8.94
C ASP A 76 12.56 -11.03 9.03
N VAL A 77 12.40 -11.80 7.94
CA VAL A 77 11.42 -12.91 7.87
C VAL A 77 12.01 -14.23 8.39
N GLU A 78 13.33 -14.36 8.47
CA GLU A 78 13.99 -15.56 9.04
C GLU A 78 13.84 -15.69 10.57
N GLU A 79 13.45 -14.61 11.27
CA GLU A 79 13.29 -14.59 12.73
C GLU A 79 11.87 -14.93 13.25
N ALA A 80 10.89 -15.16 12.37
CA ALA A 80 9.56 -15.58 12.82
C ALA A 80 9.61 -17.06 13.28
N PRO A 81 9.19 -17.40 14.53
CA PRO A 81 9.21 -18.77 15.00
C PRO A 81 8.27 -19.63 14.15
N LYS A 82 8.79 -20.77 13.68
CA LYS A 82 8.01 -21.85 13.05
C LYS A 82 7.01 -22.46 14.03
#